data_AF-A0A8J2RQW1-F1
#
_entry.id   AF-A0A8J2RQW1-F1
#
_cell.length_a   1.000
_cell.length_b   1.000
_cell.length_c   1.000
_cell.angle_alpha   90.00
_cell.angle_beta   90.00
_cell.angle_gamma   90.00
#
_symmetry.space_group_name_H-M   'P 1'
#
loop_
_entity.id
_entity.type
_entity.pdbx_description
1 polymer ?
#
loop_
_entity_poly.entity_id
_entity_poly.type
_entity_poly.pdbx_seq_one_letter_code
_entity_poly.pdbx_strand_id
1 'polypeptide(L)'
;MVDVYFDPDLDSPVPSPKHDYNITNTKLRQLLLEVVDASESINEVRYYSHSLNSWLLSKCFTSHAFIVLKTDNCWWSMEKDQRGITVQRSKYLENVRDKYRRYDRMAGTTNRIEMLKKASGNFTVNDLVLYLTRKGHIGIPAIRMRDVYFDPDVDSPVPSPKHDYNITNYKLQQLLLEMVDASESINEVRYYSHSRHRLLLSKCFTSHAFIILKTDNCWWSMEKDQRGITVQRSKYLENVRDKYRRYDRFAELDEIKMLKQARGNFTVNELVLYLTRKGHMFRRNYFFANCYYNKFADVIFNLF
;
A
#
# COMPACT_ATOMS: atom_id res chain seq x y z
N MET A 1 -8.79 -15.15 -13.03
CA MET A 1 -10.06 -14.50 -13.39
C MET A 1 -9.72 -13.05 -13.70
N VAL A 2 -10.17 -12.54 -14.85
CA VAL A 2 -9.94 -11.15 -15.27
C VAL A 2 -11.05 -10.33 -14.63
N ASP A 3 -10.68 -9.38 -13.77
CA ASP A 3 -11.65 -8.66 -12.94
C ASP A 3 -11.69 -7.17 -13.28
N VAL A 4 -10.77 -6.68 -14.12
CA VAL A 4 -10.59 -5.26 -14.39
C VAL A 4 -10.24 -4.98 -15.86
N TYR A 5 -10.94 -4.00 -16.45
CA TYR A 5 -10.53 -3.28 -17.65
C TYR A 5 -9.89 -1.94 -17.26
N PHE A 6 -8.66 -1.66 -17.71
CA PHE A 6 -7.97 -0.40 -17.46
C PHE A 6 -7.46 0.24 -18.75
N ASP A 7 -7.89 1.46 -19.01
CA ASP A 7 -7.45 2.24 -20.18
C ASP A 7 -6.88 3.60 -19.74
N PRO A 8 -5.54 3.73 -19.65
CA PRO A 8 -4.90 4.95 -19.20
C PRO A 8 -4.86 6.06 -20.26
N ASP A 9 -5.19 5.75 -21.52
CA ASP A 9 -5.02 6.64 -22.67
C ASP A 9 -6.21 6.51 -23.64
N LEU A 10 -7.39 6.87 -23.15
CA LEU A 10 -8.62 6.85 -23.94
C LEU A 10 -8.62 7.89 -25.07
N ASP A 11 -7.69 8.85 -25.02
CA ASP A 11 -7.53 9.90 -26.03
C ASP A 11 -6.88 9.38 -27.31
N SER A 12 -6.11 8.29 -27.23
CA SER A 12 -5.51 7.67 -28.40
C SER A 12 -6.57 7.02 -29.29
N PRO A 13 -6.62 7.35 -30.60
CA PRO A 13 -7.64 6.82 -31.52
C PRO A 13 -7.46 5.33 -31.83
N VAL A 14 -6.28 4.76 -31.58
CA VAL A 14 -5.97 3.35 -31.86
C VAL A 14 -5.63 2.66 -30.54
N PRO A 15 -6.29 1.53 -30.21
CA PRO A 15 -5.89 0.71 -29.07
C PRO A 15 -4.43 0.30 -29.24
N SER A 16 -3.60 0.56 -28.23
CA SER A 16 -2.19 0.19 -28.30
C SER A 16 -2.08 -1.33 -28.34
N PRO A 17 -1.47 -1.93 -29.37
CA PRO A 17 -1.25 -3.39 -29.41
C PRO A 17 -0.30 -3.87 -28.31
N LYS A 18 0.36 -2.93 -27.60
CA LYS A 18 1.23 -3.19 -26.45
C LYS A 18 0.49 -3.10 -25.11
N HIS A 19 -0.80 -2.74 -25.09
CA HIS A 19 -1.58 -2.64 -23.86
C HIS A 19 -2.62 -3.75 -23.78
N ASP A 20 -2.39 -4.65 -22.83
CA ASP A 20 -3.43 -5.54 -22.36
C ASP A 20 -4.36 -4.73 -21.44
N TYR A 21 -5.51 -4.34 -21.97
CA TYR A 21 -6.53 -3.60 -21.23
C TYR A 21 -7.20 -4.45 -20.15
N ASN A 22 -7.16 -5.78 -20.29
CA ASN A 22 -7.77 -6.71 -19.36
C ASN A 22 -6.72 -7.18 -18.35
N ILE A 23 -6.78 -6.60 -17.16
CA ILE A 23 -5.77 -6.82 -16.15
C ILE A 23 -6.34 -7.52 -14.93
N THR A 24 -5.45 -8.16 -14.17
CA THR A 24 -5.80 -8.61 -12.83
C THR A 24 -5.93 -7.42 -11.91
N ASN A 25 -6.74 -7.54 -10.85
CA ASN A 25 -6.83 -6.50 -9.83
C ASN A 25 -5.44 -6.12 -9.24
N THR A 26 -4.54 -7.09 -9.09
CA THR A 26 -3.16 -6.86 -8.62
C THR A 26 -2.38 -5.95 -9.58
N LYS A 27 -2.54 -6.15 -10.89
CA LYS A 27 -1.88 -5.34 -11.92
C LYS A 27 -2.52 -3.95 -12.06
N LEU A 28 -3.82 -3.81 -11.79
CA LEU A 28 -4.49 -2.50 -11.73
C LEU A 28 -3.83 -1.58 -10.69
N ARG A 29 -3.60 -2.08 -9.48
CA ARG A 29 -2.97 -1.27 -8.43
C ARG A 29 -1.57 -0.81 -8.83
N GLN A 30 -0.78 -1.71 -9.41
CA GLN A 30 0.57 -1.38 -9.86
C GLN A 30 0.54 -0.33 -10.98
N LEU A 31 -0.34 -0.49 -11.98
CA LEU A 31 -0.47 0.45 -13.08
C LEU A 31 -1.00 1.82 -12.62
N LEU A 32 -1.93 1.86 -11.67
CA LEU A 32 -2.38 3.12 -11.09
C LEU A 32 -1.27 3.85 -10.31
N LEU A 33 -0.26 3.14 -9.78
CA LEU A 33 0.89 3.74 -9.10
C LEU A 33 2.04 4.10 -10.05
N GLU A 34 2.18 3.38 -11.17
CA GLU A 34 3.32 3.52 -12.10
C GLU A 34 3.02 4.39 -13.33
N VAL A 35 1.81 4.27 -13.89
CA VAL A 35 1.40 4.93 -15.15
C VAL A 35 0.80 6.31 -14.89
N VAL A 36 0.42 6.57 -13.65
CA VAL A 36 -0.39 7.71 -13.28
C VAL A 36 0.26 8.36 -12.09
N ASP A 37 0.38 9.68 -12.13
CA ASP A 37 0.68 10.46 -10.93
C ASP A 37 -0.52 10.33 -9.97
N ALA A 38 -0.57 9.23 -9.23
CA ALA A 38 -1.66 8.93 -8.29
C ALA A 38 -1.72 9.93 -7.13
N SER A 39 -0.74 10.83 -7.03
CA SER A 39 -0.75 11.98 -6.12
C SER A 39 -1.65 13.13 -6.61
N GLU A 40 -2.17 13.05 -7.85
CA GLU A 40 -3.14 14.00 -8.38
C GLU A 40 -4.35 14.14 -7.44
N SER A 41 -4.66 15.39 -7.08
CA SER A 41 -5.83 15.74 -6.27
C SER A 41 -7.11 15.57 -7.09
N ILE A 42 -8.10 14.91 -6.51
CA ILE A 42 -9.45 14.86 -7.06
C ILE A 42 -10.15 16.15 -6.66
N ASN A 43 -10.38 17.00 -7.63
CA ASN A 43 -11.03 18.31 -7.44
C ASN A 43 -12.55 18.18 -7.47
N GLU A 44 -13.08 17.24 -8.27
CA GLU A 44 -14.51 17.09 -8.48
C GLU A 44 -14.88 15.62 -8.70
N VAL A 45 -16.02 15.22 -8.13
CA VAL A 45 -16.62 13.91 -8.31
C VAL A 45 -18.03 14.10 -8.86
N ARG A 46 -18.35 13.38 -9.93
CA ARG A 46 -19.67 13.37 -10.55
C ARG A 46 -20.20 11.94 -10.57
N TYR A 47 -21.46 11.78 -10.18
CA TYR A 47 -22.18 10.52 -10.25
C TYR A 47 -23.17 10.62 -11.40
N TYR A 48 -22.98 9.76 -12.40
CA TYR A 48 -23.81 9.68 -13.58
C TYR A 48 -24.62 8.39 -13.59
N SER A 49 -25.76 8.43 -14.28
CA SER A 49 -26.55 7.25 -14.60
C SER A 49 -27.02 7.30 -16.04
N HIS A 50 -27.27 6.14 -16.64
CA HIS A 50 -28.01 6.03 -17.90
C HIS A 50 -28.98 4.85 -17.85
N SER A 51 -30.11 4.99 -18.54
CA SER A 51 -31.13 3.94 -18.61
C SER A 51 -30.65 2.80 -19.50
N LEU A 52 -30.75 1.56 -19.00
CA LEU A 52 -30.42 0.36 -19.77
C LEU A 52 -31.52 -0.04 -20.77
N ASN A 53 -32.75 0.47 -20.61
CA ASN A 53 -33.87 0.19 -21.51
C ASN A 53 -34.91 1.31 -21.47
N SER A 54 -35.37 1.77 -22.64
CA SER A 54 -36.38 2.83 -22.76
C SER A 54 -37.81 2.36 -22.39
N TRP A 55 -38.04 1.05 -22.30
CA TRP A 55 -39.36 0.46 -22.03
C TRP A 55 -39.63 0.09 -20.57
N LEU A 56 -38.63 0.13 -19.68
CA LEU A 56 -38.82 -0.17 -18.25
C LEU A 56 -39.04 1.10 -17.43
N LEU A 57 -40.31 1.48 -17.28
CA LEU A 57 -40.81 2.56 -16.42
C LEU A 57 -40.76 2.26 -14.90
N SER A 58 -39.98 1.27 -14.44
CA SER A 58 -39.75 1.04 -13.01
C SER A 58 -38.38 1.60 -12.59
N LYS A 59 -38.39 2.84 -12.09
CA LYS A 59 -37.24 3.67 -11.71
C LYS A 59 -36.30 3.12 -10.62
N CYS A 60 -36.42 1.86 -10.18
CA CYS A 60 -35.64 1.37 -9.05
C CYS A 60 -34.50 0.38 -9.38
N PHE A 61 -34.45 -0.24 -10.57
CA PHE A 61 -33.49 -1.34 -10.80
C PHE A 61 -32.84 -1.45 -12.20
N THR A 62 -33.00 -0.47 -13.10
CA THR A 62 -32.51 -0.58 -14.49
C THR A 62 -31.62 0.57 -14.97
N SER A 63 -31.20 1.48 -14.08
CA SER A 63 -30.21 2.50 -14.42
C SER A 63 -28.81 2.00 -14.08
N HIS A 64 -27.91 2.04 -15.06
CA HIS A 64 -26.51 1.75 -14.83
C HIS A 64 -25.81 3.03 -14.41
N ALA A 65 -25.01 2.96 -13.35
CA ALA A 65 -24.39 4.12 -12.76
C ALA A 65 -22.86 4.02 -12.78
N PHE A 66 -22.23 5.17 -12.96
CA PHE A 66 -20.79 5.29 -12.99
C PHE A 66 -20.34 6.63 -12.41
N ILE A 67 -19.09 6.68 -11.98
CA ILE A 67 -18.49 7.86 -11.38
C ILE A 67 -17.48 8.44 -12.36
N VAL A 68 -17.46 9.77 -12.45
CA VAL A 68 -16.42 10.53 -13.15
C VAL A 68 -15.70 11.42 -12.17
N LEU A 69 -14.37 11.41 -12.21
CA LEU A 69 -13.50 12.22 -11.34
C LEU A 69 -12.76 13.24 -12.19
N LYS A 70 -12.67 14.47 -11.70
CA LYS A 70 -11.78 15.50 -12.24
C LYS A 70 -10.53 15.58 -11.37
N THR A 71 -9.36 15.49 -11.99
CA THR A 71 -8.09 15.84 -11.37
C THR A 71 -7.52 17.12 -12.00
N ASP A 72 -6.32 17.53 -11.61
CA ASP A 72 -5.65 18.70 -12.19
C ASP A 72 -5.40 18.54 -13.69
N ASN A 73 -5.05 17.33 -14.13
CA ASN A 73 -4.57 17.09 -15.50
C ASN A 73 -5.56 16.29 -16.35
N CYS A 74 -6.47 15.54 -15.74
CA CYS A 74 -7.27 14.53 -16.43
C CYS A 74 -8.66 14.36 -15.84
N TRP A 75 -9.48 13.65 -16.60
CA TRP A 75 -10.73 13.07 -16.19
C TRP A 75 -10.61 11.56 -16.12
N TRP A 76 -11.37 10.98 -15.20
CA TRP A 76 -11.41 9.55 -14.96
C TRP A 76 -12.84 9.06 -14.97
N SER A 77 -13.08 7.83 -15.43
CA SER A 77 -14.31 7.10 -15.13
C SER A 77 -14.01 5.81 -14.39
N MET A 78 -14.91 5.48 -13.45
CA MET A 78 -14.92 4.23 -12.73
C MET A 78 -16.32 3.64 -12.76
N GLU A 79 -16.42 2.37 -13.12
CA GLU A 79 -17.67 1.69 -13.35
C GLU A 79 -17.55 0.22 -13.02
N LYS A 80 -18.58 -0.35 -12.41
CA LYS A 80 -18.61 -1.77 -12.06
C LYS A 80 -19.87 -2.39 -12.67
N ASP A 81 -19.67 -3.46 -13.43
CA ASP A 81 -20.74 -4.25 -14.02
C ASP A 81 -20.51 -5.75 -13.75
N GLN A 82 -21.31 -6.60 -14.39
CA GLN A 82 -21.17 -8.06 -14.30
C GLN A 82 -19.86 -8.59 -14.90
N ARG A 83 -19.15 -7.78 -15.71
CA ARG A 83 -17.87 -8.11 -16.34
C ARG A 83 -16.66 -7.63 -15.53
N GLY A 84 -16.88 -6.98 -14.39
CA GLY A 84 -15.82 -6.49 -13.50
C GLY A 84 -15.79 -4.96 -13.37
N ILE A 85 -14.62 -4.42 -13.08
CA ILE A 85 -14.41 -2.97 -12.93
C ILE A 85 -13.79 -2.41 -14.21
N THR A 86 -14.34 -1.32 -14.71
CA THR A 86 -13.76 -0.52 -15.80
C THR A 86 -13.22 0.77 -15.20
N VAL A 87 -11.95 1.06 -15.44
CA VAL A 87 -11.29 2.32 -15.09
C VAL A 87 -10.70 2.91 -16.35
N GLN A 88 -11.02 4.17 -16.66
CA GLN A 88 -10.51 4.85 -17.85
C GLN A 88 -10.05 6.26 -17.51
N ARG A 89 -9.06 6.77 -18.25
CA ARG A 89 -8.48 8.12 -18.09
C ARG A 89 -8.42 8.82 -19.45
N SER A 90 -8.70 10.12 -19.44
CA SER A 90 -8.73 10.99 -20.63
C SER A 90 -8.49 12.45 -20.22
N LYS A 91 -7.96 13.28 -21.10
CA LYS A 91 -7.93 14.74 -20.93
C LYS A 91 -9.30 15.39 -21.14
N TYR A 92 -10.20 14.71 -21.84
CA TYR A 92 -11.54 15.19 -22.20
C TYR A 92 -12.61 14.49 -21.36
N LEU A 93 -13.55 15.28 -20.83
CA LEU A 93 -14.68 14.79 -20.04
C LEU A 93 -15.57 13.86 -20.88
N GLU A 94 -15.82 14.23 -22.12
CA GLU A 94 -16.69 13.53 -23.07
C GLU A 94 -16.21 12.09 -23.28
N ASN A 95 -14.90 11.88 -23.37
CA ASN A 95 -14.33 10.55 -23.53
C ASN A 95 -14.63 9.66 -22.31
N VAL A 96 -14.46 10.12 -21.07
CA VAL A 96 -14.76 9.29 -19.88
C VAL A 96 -16.25 9.23 -19.55
N ARG A 97 -17.01 10.26 -19.92
CA ARG A 97 -18.45 10.37 -19.68
C ARG A 97 -19.23 9.53 -20.67
N ASP A 98 -18.94 9.66 -21.96
CA ASP A 98 -19.76 9.12 -23.04
C ASP A 98 -19.26 7.77 -23.54
N LYS A 99 -18.02 7.38 -23.23
CA LYS A 99 -17.48 6.08 -23.65
C LYS A 99 -17.35 5.10 -22.49
N TYR A 100 -17.56 3.83 -22.82
CA TYR A 100 -17.31 2.66 -22.00
C TYR A 100 -16.43 1.69 -22.77
N ARG A 101 -15.21 1.45 -22.29
CA ARG A 101 -14.23 0.58 -22.94
C ARG A 101 -13.98 0.92 -24.42
N ARG A 102 -13.84 2.23 -24.71
CA ARG A 102 -13.67 2.85 -26.05
C ARG A 102 -14.89 2.85 -26.97
N TYR A 103 -16.00 2.24 -26.57
CA TYR A 103 -17.27 2.30 -27.31
C TYR A 103 -18.16 3.39 -26.73
N ASP A 104 -18.98 4.02 -27.55
CA ASP A 104 -20.02 4.91 -27.04
C ASP A 104 -20.93 4.13 -26.08
N ARG A 105 -21.17 4.68 -24.89
CA ARG A 105 -22.18 4.19 -23.96
C ARG A 105 -23.48 4.21 -24.74
N MET A 106 -24.10 3.04 -24.93
CA MET A 106 -25.34 2.93 -25.70
C MET A 106 -26.45 3.75 -25.05
N ALA A 107 -26.53 5.00 -25.47
CA ALA A 107 -27.70 5.83 -25.41
C ALA A 107 -28.51 5.50 -26.68
N GLY A 108 -29.53 4.65 -26.60
CA GLY A 108 -30.58 4.69 -27.62
C GLY A 108 -31.09 6.14 -27.77
N THR A 109 -31.85 6.44 -28.83
CA THR A 109 -32.34 7.80 -29.17
C THR A 109 -33.05 8.55 -28.02
N THR A 110 -33.43 7.87 -26.93
CA THR A 110 -34.05 8.41 -25.71
C THR A 110 -33.24 8.25 -24.42
N ASN A 111 -32.09 7.56 -24.42
CA ASN A 111 -31.36 7.17 -23.20
C ASN A 111 -30.26 8.18 -22.87
N ARG A 112 -30.60 9.33 -22.29
CA ARG A 112 -29.61 10.35 -21.92
C ARG A 112 -28.76 9.91 -20.73
N ILE A 113 -27.46 10.19 -20.80
CA ILE A 113 -26.57 10.18 -19.63
C ILE A 113 -26.96 11.37 -18.76
N GLU A 114 -27.36 11.09 -17.53
CA GLU A 114 -27.80 12.09 -16.56
C GLU A 114 -26.79 12.21 -15.43
N MET A 115 -26.40 13.44 -15.09
CA MET A 115 -25.62 13.71 -13.88
C MET A 115 -26.58 13.85 -12.71
N LEU A 116 -26.53 12.91 -11.78
CA LEU A 116 -27.43 12.89 -10.63
C LEU A 116 -26.84 13.60 -9.41
N LYS A 117 -25.51 13.55 -9.23
CA LYS A 117 -24.83 14.19 -8.10
C LYS A 117 -23.47 14.75 -8.51
N LYS A 118 -23.08 15.84 -7.85
CA LYS A 118 -21.76 16.46 -7.93
C LYS A 118 -21.26 16.78 -6.53
N ALA A 119 -19.97 16.52 -6.28
CA ALA A 119 -19.28 16.85 -5.05
C ALA A 119 -17.88 17.38 -5.36
N SER A 120 -17.31 18.17 -4.44
CA SER A 120 -15.88 18.49 -4.43
C SER A 120 -15.11 17.35 -3.78
N GLY A 121 -13.90 17.08 -4.28
CA GLY A 121 -12.99 16.13 -3.65
C GLY A 121 -11.88 16.85 -2.89
N ASN A 122 -11.44 16.25 -1.77
CA ASN A 122 -10.23 16.63 -1.03
C ASN A 122 -9.27 15.42 -0.92
N PHE A 123 -9.42 14.43 -1.80
CA PHE A 123 -8.70 13.16 -1.79
C PHE A 123 -7.82 13.07 -3.03
N THR A 124 -6.70 12.35 -2.95
CA THR A 124 -5.94 11.99 -4.15
C THR A 124 -6.55 10.76 -4.84
N VAL A 125 -6.20 10.52 -6.10
CA VAL A 125 -6.55 9.27 -6.80
C VAL A 125 -6.04 8.05 -6.03
N ASN A 126 -4.83 8.15 -5.45
CA ASN A 126 -4.28 7.10 -4.60
C ASN A 126 -5.15 6.83 -3.37
N ASP A 127 -5.64 7.87 -2.69
CA ASP A 127 -6.50 7.70 -1.51
C ASP A 127 -7.82 7.01 -1.86
N LEU A 128 -8.40 7.34 -3.02
CA LEU A 128 -9.61 6.68 -3.52
C LEU A 128 -9.36 5.20 -3.84
N VAL A 129 -8.27 4.88 -4.52
CA VAL A 129 -7.89 3.48 -4.84
C VAL A 129 -7.66 2.69 -3.57
N LEU A 130 -6.99 3.28 -2.59
CA LEU A 130 -6.82 2.70 -1.27
C LEU A 130 -8.18 2.48 -0.59
N TYR A 131 -9.10 3.44 -0.64
CA TYR A 131 -10.44 3.29 -0.09
C TYR A 131 -11.24 2.15 -0.74
N LEU A 132 -11.28 2.08 -2.07
CA LEU A 132 -11.99 1.03 -2.81
C LEU A 132 -11.38 -0.35 -2.55
N THR A 133 -10.06 -0.42 -2.40
CA THR A 133 -9.35 -1.64 -1.99
C THR A 133 -9.72 -2.04 -0.56
N ARG A 134 -9.75 -1.10 0.39
CA ARG A 134 -10.15 -1.34 1.80
C ARG A 134 -11.57 -1.88 1.91
N LYS A 135 -12.48 -1.46 1.04
CA LYS A 135 -13.88 -1.91 1.00
C LYS A 135 -14.09 -3.20 0.21
N GLY A 136 -13.03 -3.83 -0.29
CA GLY A 136 -13.11 -5.07 -1.07
C GLY A 136 -13.81 -4.88 -2.42
N HIS A 137 -13.89 -3.65 -2.92
CA HIS A 137 -14.51 -3.37 -4.22
C HIS A 137 -13.56 -3.76 -5.35
N ILE A 138 -12.25 -3.50 -5.19
CA ILE A 138 -11.19 -3.97 -6.07
C ILE A 138 -10.60 -5.24 -5.44
N GLY A 139 -10.66 -6.36 -6.17
CA GLY A 139 -10.34 -7.68 -5.61
C GLY A 139 -8.89 -7.78 -5.17
N ILE A 140 -8.67 -8.19 -3.93
CA ILE A 140 -7.38 -8.65 -3.46
C ILE A 140 -7.45 -10.17 -3.62
N PRO A 141 -6.51 -10.86 -4.29
CA PRO A 141 -6.40 -12.30 -4.03
C PRO A 141 -6.29 -12.43 -2.51
N ALA A 142 -7.08 -13.32 -1.89
CA ALA A 142 -7.05 -13.57 -0.46
C ALA A 142 -5.65 -14.08 -0.03
N ILE A 143 -4.69 -13.18 0.01
CA ILE A 143 -3.33 -13.35 0.50
C ILE A 143 -3.20 -12.26 1.54
N ARG A 144 -3.63 -12.61 2.76
CA ARG A 144 -3.51 -11.88 4.03
C ARG A 144 -2.66 -10.60 3.91
N MET A 145 -3.30 -9.44 4.01
CA MET A 145 -2.68 -8.11 4.15
C MET A 145 -2.02 -7.91 5.54
N ARG A 146 -1.38 -8.94 6.06
CA ARG A 146 -0.64 -8.95 7.31
C ARG A 146 0.84 -8.81 6.98
N ASP A 147 1.22 -7.63 6.50
CA ASP A 147 2.60 -7.35 6.04
C ASP A 147 3.49 -6.81 7.17
N VAL A 148 2.90 -6.46 8.32
CA VAL A 148 3.61 -5.96 9.50
C VAL A 148 3.26 -6.79 10.71
N TYR A 149 4.29 -7.34 11.34
CA TYR A 149 4.23 -7.71 12.74
C TYR A 149 4.56 -6.48 13.56
N PHE A 150 3.62 -6.01 14.38
CA PHE A 150 3.82 -4.89 15.29
C PHE A 150 3.58 -5.33 16.72
N ASP A 151 4.60 -5.19 17.56
CA ASP A 151 4.51 -5.47 18.98
C ASP A 151 4.91 -4.23 19.80
N PRO A 152 3.94 -3.49 20.36
CA PRO A 152 4.23 -2.27 21.10
C PRO A 152 4.86 -2.52 22.47
N ASP A 153 4.78 -3.76 22.98
CA ASP A 153 5.12 -4.11 24.38
C ASP A 153 5.77 -5.50 24.46
N VAL A 154 6.94 -5.66 23.82
CA VAL A 154 7.70 -6.93 23.82
C VAL A 154 8.07 -7.36 25.24
N ASP A 155 8.17 -6.41 26.16
CA ASP A 155 8.47 -6.63 27.57
C ASP A 155 7.39 -7.38 28.34
N SER A 156 6.15 -7.36 27.84
CA SER A 156 5.05 -8.01 28.54
C SER A 156 5.25 -9.54 28.54
N PRO A 157 5.25 -10.20 29.70
CA PRO A 157 5.51 -11.64 29.81
C PRO A 157 4.42 -12.51 29.17
N VAL A 158 3.23 -11.96 28.95
CA VAL A 158 2.10 -12.66 28.34
C VAL A 158 1.70 -11.95 27.05
N PRO A 159 1.75 -12.62 25.89
CA PRO A 159 1.15 -12.10 24.67
C PRO A 159 -0.34 -11.85 24.95
N SER A 160 -0.82 -10.62 24.78
CA SER A 160 -2.22 -10.34 25.04
C SER A 160 -3.06 -11.19 24.09
N PRO A 161 -3.92 -12.11 24.58
CA PRO A 161 -4.72 -12.98 23.71
C PRO A 161 -5.73 -12.19 22.85
N LYS A 162 -5.91 -10.89 23.16
CA LYS A 162 -6.75 -9.96 22.40
C LYS A 162 -5.97 -9.17 21.33
N HIS A 163 -4.64 -9.30 21.26
CA HIS A 163 -3.81 -8.49 20.37
C HIS A 163 -3.34 -9.30 19.15
N ASP A 164 -3.90 -9.01 17.99
CA ASP A 164 -3.36 -9.50 16.71
C ASP A 164 -2.13 -8.67 16.36
N TYR A 165 -0.95 -9.19 16.65
CA TYR A 165 0.33 -8.55 16.31
C TYR A 165 0.52 -8.39 14.79
N ASN A 166 -0.21 -9.16 13.98
CA ASN A 166 -0.10 -9.06 12.53
C ASN A 166 -1.12 -8.05 12.01
N ILE A 167 -0.63 -6.86 11.71
CA ILE A 167 -1.45 -5.73 11.32
C ILE A 167 -1.14 -5.29 9.88
N THR A 168 -1.96 -4.37 9.39
CA THR A 168 -1.70 -3.69 8.13
C THR A 168 -0.76 -2.50 8.35
N ASN A 169 -0.02 -2.08 7.31
CA ASN A 169 0.75 -0.83 7.35
C ASN A 169 -0.10 0.39 7.79
N TYR A 170 -1.37 0.40 7.42
CA TYR A 170 -2.30 1.46 7.81
C TYR A 170 -2.59 1.42 9.31
N LYS A 171 -2.90 0.24 9.86
CA LYS A 171 -3.15 0.11 11.31
C LYS A 171 -1.89 0.43 12.11
N LEU A 172 -0.70 0.11 11.59
CA LEU A 172 0.57 0.54 12.20
C LEU A 172 0.62 2.06 12.33
N GLN A 173 0.33 2.81 11.25
CA GLN A 173 0.35 4.28 11.31
C GLN A 173 -0.66 4.84 12.31
N GLN A 174 -1.87 4.30 12.36
CA GLN A 174 -2.87 4.74 13.33
C GLN A 174 -2.41 4.48 14.76
N LEU A 175 -1.86 3.30 15.03
CA LEU A 175 -1.33 2.97 16.36
C LEU A 175 -0.14 3.87 16.74
N LEU A 176 0.75 4.18 15.79
CA LEU A 176 1.87 5.09 16.05
C LEU A 176 1.40 6.52 16.29
N LEU A 177 0.33 7.00 15.63
CA LEU A 177 -0.24 8.32 15.91
C LEU A 177 -0.86 8.40 17.32
N GLU A 178 -1.43 7.30 17.80
CA GLU A 178 -2.03 7.19 19.14
C GLU A 178 -0.96 7.01 20.24
N MET A 179 0.26 6.57 19.89
CA MET A 179 1.34 6.33 20.83
C MET A 179 2.19 7.58 21.08
N VAL A 180 2.18 8.07 22.33
CA VAL A 180 3.01 9.19 22.80
C VAL A 180 4.48 8.98 22.41
N ASP A 181 5.02 7.78 22.65
CA ASP A 181 6.44 7.51 22.44
C ASP A 181 6.83 7.40 20.96
N ALA A 182 5.88 7.25 20.04
CA ALA A 182 6.17 7.26 18.61
C ALA A 182 6.37 8.69 18.07
N SER A 183 5.89 9.70 18.82
CA SER A 183 6.17 11.13 18.58
C SER A 183 7.48 11.60 19.20
N GLU A 184 8.15 10.77 20.02
CA GLU A 184 9.47 11.08 20.57
C GLU A 184 10.53 11.13 19.48
N SER A 185 11.52 12.00 19.70
CA SER A 185 12.70 12.06 18.84
C SER A 185 13.53 10.80 19.00
N ILE A 186 13.99 10.27 17.88
CA ILE A 186 15.03 9.26 17.84
C ILE A 186 16.33 9.97 18.24
N ASN A 187 16.97 9.48 19.29
CA ASN A 187 18.23 9.98 19.81
C ASN A 187 19.42 9.26 19.16
N GLU A 188 19.26 7.97 18.91
CA GLU A 188 20.34 7.10 18.44
C GLU A 188 19.78 6.00 17.53
N VAL A 189 20.54 5.68 16.49
CA VAL A 189 20.24 4.62 15.53
C VAL A 189 21.41 3.66 15.45
N ARG A 190 21.14 2.36 15.60
CA ARG A 190 22.15 1.30 15.55
C ARG A 190 21.82 0.29 14.47
N TYR A 191 22.82 -0.08 13.69
CA TYR A 191 22.76 -1.14 12.70
C TYR A 191 23.33 -2.43 13.29
N TYR A 192 22.50 -3.46 13.37
CA TYR A 192 22.90 -4.77 13.85
C TYR A 192 22.86 -5.82 12.75
N SER A 193 23.65 -6.87 12.92
CA SER A 193 23.70 -8.02 12.01
C SER A 193 23.94 -9.32 12.77
N HIS A 194 23.40 -10.43 12.24
CA HIS A 194 23.72 -11.79 12.70
C HIS A 194 23.66 -12.80 11.54
N SER A 195 24.36 -13.93 11.65
CA SER A 195 24.33 -14.99 10.64
C SER A 195 23.05 -15.82 10.71
N ARG A 196 22.60 -16.37 9.57
CA ARG A 196 21.40 -17.23 9.47
C ARG A 196 21.65 -18.73 9.23
N HIS A 197 22.86 -19.22 8.88
CA HIS A 197 23.10 -20.67 8.72
C HIS A 197 24.59 -21.13 8.78
N ARG A 198 24.79 -22.38 9.22
CA ARG A 198 26.07 -23.10 9.49
C ARG A 198 26.69 -23.86 8.30
N LEU A 199 26.00 -24.01 7.16
CA LEU A 199 26.43 -24.92 6.07
C LEU A 199 26.24 -24.26 4.69
N LEU A 200 27.36 -23.89 4.04
CA LEU A 200 27.63 -23.80 2.58
C LEU A 200 28.47 -22.57 2.17
N LEU A 201 29.79 -22.81 2.04
CA LEU A 201 30.75 -22.42 0.98
C LEU A 201 30.76 -21.02 0.31
N SER A 202 30.02 -20.00 0.77
CA SER A 202 30.29 -18.62 0.33
C SER A 202 29.94 -17.60 1.41
N LYS A 203 30.98 -16.94 1.95
CA LYS A 203 30.92 -15.93 3.03
C LYS A 203 30.08 -14.66 2.70
N CYS A 204 29.50 -14.56 1.50
CA CYS A 204 28.79 -13.35 1.06
C CYS A 204 27.26 -13.37 1.29
N PHE A 205 26.64 -14.46 1.75
CA PHE A 205 25.20 -14.66 1.51
C PHE A 205 24.30 -15.00 2.71
N THR A 206 24.73 -14.89 3.98
CA THR A 206 23.93 -15.43 5.11
C THR A 206 23.68 -14.49 6.29
N SER A 207 24.14 -13.24 6.29
CA SER A 207 23.87 -12.32 7.41
C SER A 207 22.57 -11.53 7.23
N HIS A 208 21.73 -11.49 8.26
CA HIS A 208 20.52 -10.68 8.36
C HIS A 208 20.82 -9.41 9.15
N ALA A 209 20.38 -8.26 8.65
CA ALA A 209 20.53 -6.98 9.31
C ALA A 209 19.19 -6.40 9.77
N PHE A 210 19.26 -5.62 10.85
CA PHE A 210 18.12 -4.94 11.45
C PHE A 210 18.57 -3.65 12.13
N ILE A 211 17.62 -2.76 12.38
CA ILE A 211 17.86 -1.47 13.01
C ILE A 211 17.28 -1.46 14.41
N ILE A 212 18.03 -0.87 15.35
CA ILE A 212 17.53 -0.48 16.65
C ILE A 212 17.52 1.04 16.72
N LEU A 213 16.41 1.61 17.19
CA LEU A 213 16.23 3.03 17.45
C LEU A 213 16.11 3.24 18.96
N LYS A 214 16.79 4.26 19.48
CA LYS A 214 16.64 4.72 20.86
C LYS A 214 15.82 6.01 20.86
N THR A 215 14.73 6.05 21.61
CA THR A 215 14.04 7.30 21.98
C THR A 215 14.34 7.63 23.44
N ASP A 216 13.65 8.61 24.04
CA ASP A 216 13.90 8.98 25.44
C ASP A 216 13.51 7.84 26.39
N ASN A 217 12.38 7.19 26.13
CA ASN A 217 11.79 6.23 27.06
C ASN A 217 11.85 4.77 26.59
N CYS A 218 12.20 4.53 25.32
CA CYS A 218 12.07 3.21 24.71
C CYS A 218 13.15 2.91 23.69
N TRP A 219 13.26 1.61 23.40
CA TRP A 219 13.98 1.05 22.29
C TRP A 219 12.99 0.45 21.29
N TRP A 220 13.30 0.61 20.02
CA TRP A 220 12.52 0.05 18.93
C TRP A 220 13.42 -0.83 18.08
N SER A 221 12.91 -1.94 17.57
CA SER A 221 13.56 -2.66 16.47
C SER A 221 12.70 -2.65 15.21
N MET A 222 13.36 -2.45 14.08
CA MET A 222 12.76 -2.50 12.75
C MET A 222 13.58 -3.44 11.86
N GLU A 223 12.91 -4.42 11.28
CA GLU A 223 13.54 -5.36 10.36
C GLU A 223 12.56 -5.86 9.32
N LYS A 224 13.12 -6.40 8.23
CA LYS A 224 12.33 -6.97 7.14
C LYS A 224 12.90 -8.31 6.73
N ASP A 225 12.05 -9.32 6.63
CA ASP A 225 12.40 -10.65 6.14
C ASP A 225 11.31 -11.22 5.21
N GLN A 226 11.42 -12.52 4.91
CA GLN A 226 10.44 -13.25 4.10
C GLN A 226 9.02 -13.25 4.67
N ARG A 227 8.85 -13.00 5.98
CA ARG A 227 7.56 -12.92 6.69
C ARG A 227 7.02 -11.49 6.75
N GLY A 228 7.67 -10.54 6.08
CA GLY A 228 7.26 -9.13 6.04
C GLY A 228 8.12 -8.24 6.93
N ILE A 229 7.53 -7.16 7.41
CA ILE A 229 8.20 -6.18 8.27
C ILE A 229 7.86 -6.51 9.72
N THR A 230 8.84 -6.34 10.59
CA THR A 230 8.67 -6.45 12.04
C THR A 230 9.08 -5.12 12.66
N VAL A 231 8.16 -4.55 13.44
CA VAL A 231 8.38 -3.39 14.27
C VAL A 231 8.07 -3.81 15.70
N GLN A 232 9.02 -3.65 16.61
CA GLN A 232 8.85 -4.04 18.01
C GLN A 232 9.33 -2.91 18.92
N ARG A 233 8.75 -2.80 20.10
CA ARG A 233 9.08 -1.79 21.10
C ARG A 233 9.27 -2.42 22.48
N SER A 234 10.18 -1.84 23.24
CA SER A 234 10.59 -2.30 24.56
C SER A 234 11.22 -1.14 25.35
N LYS A 235 11.15 -1.18 26.68
CA LYS A 235 11.95 -0.33 27.57
C LYS A 235 13.40 -0.82 27.68
N TYR A 236 13.65 -2.08 27.34
CA TYR A 236 14.91 -2.79 27.48
C TYR A 236 15.54 -3.10 26.11
N LEU A 237 16.81 -2.75 25.93
CA LEU A 237 17.53 -2.95 24.67
C LEU A 237 17.57 -4.43 24.26
N GLU A 238 17.86 -5.30 25.22
CA GLU A 238 17.93 -6.76 25.04
C GLU A 238 16.65 -7.34 24.44
N ASN A 239 15.48 -6.83 24.82
CA ASN A 239 14.21 -7.35 24.30
C ASN A 239 13.93 -6.97 22.84
N VAL A 240 14.56 -5.93 22.30
CA VAL A 240 14.45 -5.59 20.86
C VAL A 240 15.67 -6.03 20.05
N ARG A 241 16.82 -6.20 20.71
CA ARG A 241 18.06 -6.71 20.12
C ARG A 241 18.03 -8.22 19.97
N ASP A 242 17.79 -8.91 21.08
CA ASP A 242 17.96 -10.36 21.20
C ASP A 242 16.68 -11.11 20.91
N LYS A 243 15.53 -10.44 20.75
CA LYS A 243 14.28 -11.09 20.40
C LYS A 243 13.77 -10.66 19.03
N TYR A 244 13.20 -11.62 18.33
CA TYR A 244 12.45 -11.47 17.10
C TYR A 244 11.04 -12.01 17.30
N ARG A 245 10.04 -11.12 17.28
CA ARG A 245 8.63 -11.49 17.48
C ARG A 245 8.41 -12.27 18.78
N ARG A 246 9.03 -11.79 19.88
CA ARG A 246 9.06 -12.39 21.24
C ARG A 246 9.88 -13.68 21.41
N TYR A 247 10.46 -14.24 20.35
CA TYR A 247 11.34 -15.41 20.45
C TYR A 247 12.79 -14.97 20.41
N ASP A 248 13.67 -15.70 21.10
CA ASP A 248 15.11 -15.43 21.04
C ASP A 248 15.60 -15.50 19.59
N ARG A 249 16.35 -14.46 19.19
CA ARG A 249 16.85 -14.23 17.85
C ARG A 249 18.00 -15.22 17.62
N PHE A 250 17.67 -16.45 17.22
CA PHE A 250 18.56 -17.52 16.74
C PHE A 250 20.00 -17.42 17.25
N ALA A 251 20.16 -17.40 18.58
CA ALA A 251 21.43 -17.20 19.26
C ALA A 251 22.30 -18.46 19.33
N GLU A 252 21.88 -19.57 18.69
CA GLU A 252 22.55 -20.86 18.83
C GLU A 252 23.84 -20.99 18.00
N LEU A 253 24.17 -20.04 17.10
CA LEU A 253 25.27 -20.24 16.15
C LEU A 253 26.23 -19.06 15.93
N ASP A 254 25.83 -17.80 16.12
CA ASP A 254 26.71 -16.63 15.94
C ASP A 254 26.23 -15.42 16.76
N GLU A 255 27.18 -14.60 17.24
CA GLU A 255 26.93 -13.39 18.03
C GLU A 255 26.23 -12.28 17.20
N ILE A 256 25.26 -11.60 17.81
CA ILE A 256 24.66 -10.38 17.26
C ILE A 256 25.68 -9.24 17.34
N LYS A 257 26.07 -8.69 16.19
CA LYS A 257 27.10 -7.63 16.10
C LYS A 257 26.48 -6.29 15.77
N MET A 258 26.84 -5.26 16.53
CA MET A 258 26.62 -3.88 16.12
C MET A 258 27.68 -3.51 15.07
N LEU A 259 27.25 -3.04 13.90
CA LEU A 259 28.15 -2.67 12.81
C LEU A 259 28.28 -1.17 12.64
N LYS A 260 27.22 -0.40 12.92
CA LYS A 260 27.19 1.06 12.74
C LYS A 260 26.31 1.73 13.78
N GLN A 261 26.59 3.00 14.04
CA GLN A 261 25.80 3.87 14.91
C GLN A 261 25.72 5.28 14.31
N ALA A 262 24.56 5.91 14.42
CA ALA A 262 24.31 7.29 14.00
C ALA A 262 23.45 8.03 15.04
N ARG A 263 23.47 9.36 14.97
CA ARG A 263 22.60 10.21 15.80
C ARG A 263 21.23 10.33 15.14
N GLY A 264 20.16 10.33 15.93
CA GLY A 264 18.82 10.50 15.37
C GLY A 264 18.46 11.97 15.08
N ASN A 265 17.67 12.17 14.03
CA ASN A 265 17.10 13.46 13.60
C ASN A 265 15.64 13.33 13.10
N PHE A 266 14.98 12.21 13.39
CA PHE A 266 13.57 11.91 13.07
C PHE A 266 12.84 11.50 14.33
N THR A 267 11.51 11.62 14.35
CA THR A 267 10.65 10.81 15.24
C THR A 267 10.38 9.43 14.64
N VAL A 268 9.95 8.46 15.46
CA VAL A 268 9.57 7.13 14.96
C VAL A 268 8.41 7.21 13.96
N ASN A 269 7.43 8.08 14.23
CA ASN A 269 6.30 8.31 13.33
C ASN A 269 6.75 8.88 11.97
N GLU A 270 7.62 9.90 11.96
CA GLU A 270 8.14 10.47 10.71
C GLU A 270 8.93 9.43 9.89
N LEU A 271 9.73 8.60 10.55
CA LEU A 271 10.44 7.49 9.90
C LEU A 271 9.44 6.52 9.24
N VAL A 272 8.42 6.08 9.96
CA VAL A 272 7.42 5.13 9.41
C VAL A 272 6.61 5.76 8.28
N LEU A 273 6.25 7.04 8.40
CA LEU A 273 5.58 7.80 7.34
C LEU A 273 6.47 7.91 6.10
N TYR A 274 7.76 8.20 6.26
CA TYR A 274 8.73 8.24 5.17
C TYR A 274 8.82 6.88 4.46
N LEU A 275 9.04 5.80 5.22
CA LEU A 275 9.14 4.43 4.68
C LEU A 275 7.85 4.02 3.95
N THR A 276 6.70 4.45 4.45
CA THR A 276 5.41 4.22 3.80
C THR A 276 5.34 4.97 2.47
N ARG A 277 5.56 6.30 2.48
CA ARG A 277 5.45 7.16 1.30
C ARG A 277 6.39 6.73 0.18
N LYS A 278 7.60 6.26 0.53
CA LYS A 278 8.59 5.74 -0.42
C LYS A 278 8.36 4.27 -0.82
N GLY A 279 7.30 3.64 -0.32
CA GLY A 279 6.92 2.28 -0.70
C GLY A 279 7.78 1.17 -0.06
N HIS A 280 8.69 1.49 0.86
CA HIS A 280 9.53 0.51 1.55
C HIS A 280 8.71 -0.45 2.43
N MET A 281 7.55 0.02 2.91
CA MET A 281 6.59 -0.77 3.68
C MET A 281 5.75 -1.75 2.84
N PHE A 282 5.67 -1.59 1.50
CA PHE A 282 4.72 -2.34 0.64
C PHE A 282 5.38 -3.24 -0.41
N ARG A 283 6.67 -3.05 -0.72
CA ARG A 283 7.33 -3.85 -1.76
C ARG A 283 7.53 -5.30 -1.28
N ARG A 284 6.72 -6.23 -1.83
CA ARG A 284 6.87 -7.70 -1.74
C ARG A 284 7.88 -8.28 -2.75
N ASN A 285 8.37 -7.48 -3.71
CA ASN A 285 9.26 -7.98 -4.75
C ASN A 285 10.72 -8.05 -4.27
N TYR A 286 11.04 -9.05 -3.45
CA TYR A 286 12.42 -9.50 -3.26
C TYR A 286 12.47 -11.03 -3.28
N PHE A 287 11.84 -11.61 -4.30
CA PHE A 287 12.11 -12.99 -4.68
C PHE A 287 13.59 -13.05 -5.13
N PHE A 288 14.42 -13.80 -4.38
CA PHE A 288 15.74 -14.34 -4.79
C PHE A 288 17.07 -13.71 -4.35
N ALA A 289 17.18 -12.80 -3.37
CA ALA A 289 18.52 -12.57 -2.79
C ALA A 289 18.53 -12.05 -1.34
N ASN A 290 19.27 -12.76 -0.47
CA ASN A 290 19.58 -12.36 0.91
C ASN A 290 20.23 -10.95 1.01
N CYS A 291 20.82 -10.47 -0.08
CA CYS A 291 21.40 -9.12 -0.18
C CYS A 291 20.37 -7.99 -0.03
N TYR A 292 19.06 -8.28 -0.13
CA TYR A 292 18.01 -7.26 -0.10
C TYR A 292 17.37 -7.04 1.27
N TYR A 293 17.51 -7.97 2.23
CA TYR A 293 17.05 -7.73 3.62
C TYR A 293 17.92 -6.67 4.29
N ASN A 294 19.22 -6.72 4.04
CA ASN A 294 20.16 -5.70 4.50
C ASN A 294 19.83 -4.32 3.92
N LYS A 295 19.29 -4.26 2.68
CA LYS A 295 18.86 -2.99 2.08
C LYS A 295 17.76 -2.29 2.88
N PHE A 296 16.89 -3.00 3.60
CA PHE A 296 15.89 -2.34 4.42
C PHE A 296 16.55 -1.61 5.60
N ALA A 297 17.46 -2.29 6.29
CA ALA A 297 18.26 -1.70 7.35
C ALA A 297 19.15 -0.56 6.82
N ASP A 298 19.80 -0.73 5.66
CA ASP A 298 20.62 0.30 5.03
C ASP A 298 19.79 1.53 4.65
N VAL A 299 18.59 1.33 4.09
CA VAL A 299 17.67 2.44 3.75
C VAL A 299 17.30 3.25 4.98
N ILE A 300 17.01 2.59 6.11
CA ILE A 300 16.70 3.31 7.35
C ILE A 300 17.94 4.01 7.88
N PHE A 301 19.07 3.31 7.98
CA PHE A 301 20.30 3.85 8.56
C PHE A 301 20.81 5.06 7.79
N ASN A 302 20.75 5.05 6.45
CA ASN A 302 21.21 6.16 5.61
C ASN A 302 20.31 7.41 5.66
N LEU A 303 19.22 7.41 6.45
CA LEU A 303 18.45 8.63 6.75
C LEU A 303 19.09 9.46 7.87
N PHE A 304 20.06 8.90 8.59
CA PHE A 304 20.73 9.44 9.76
C PHE A 304 22.24 9.58 9.52
#